data_AF-A0A358WC40-F1
#
_entry.id   AF-A0A358WC40-F1
#
_cell.length_a   1.000
_cell.length_b   1.000
_cell.length_c   1.000
_cell.angle_alpha   90.00
_cell.angle_beta   90.00
_cell.angle_gamma   90.00
#
_symmetry.space_group_name_H-M   'P 1'
#
loop_
_entity.id
_entity.type
_entity.pdbx_description
1 polymer ?
#
loop_
_entity_poly.entity_id
_entity_poly.type
_entity_poly.pdbx_seq_one_letter_code
_entity_poly.pdbx_strand_id
1 'polypeptide(L)'
;MLSVNKAKKIYKAQSGDVVALNGVDISFKENGLTFILGKSGSGKTTLLNILSGLDQPTEGGVFFLGEDISKFSEAEMDKYRNIETGIVFQNYNLIESMTVYDNIAVALEIQKGNNKDAIDKKN
;
A
#
# COMPACT_ATOMS: atom_id res chain seq x y z
N MET A 1 1.88 -9.22 11.84
CA MET A 1 2.21 -7.97 12.57
C MET A 1 2.84 -6.99 11.60
N LEU A 2 2.32 -5.76 11.51
CA LEU A 2 2.80 -4.71 10.60
C LEU A 2 3.44 -3.59 11.44
N SER A 3 4.58 -3.05 11.01
CA SER A 3 5.25 -1.95 11.73
C SER A 3 6.13 -1.10 10.80
N VAL A 4 6.36 0.15 11.21
CA VAL A 4 7.35 1.07 10.64
C VAL A 4 8.39 1.42 11.70
N ASN A 5 9.65 1.43 11.31
CA ASN A 5 10.79 1.76 12.16
C ASN A 5 11.58 2.92 11.55
N LYS A 6 11.61 4.05 12.27
CA LYS A 6 12.27 5.31 11.89
C LYS A 6 11.98 5.74 10.45
N ALA A 7 10.77 5.47 9.95
CA ALA A 7 10.42 5.73 8.57
C ALA A 7 10.43 7.25 8.30
N LYS A 8 11.28 7.68 7.37
CA LYS A 8 11.27 9.02 6.80
C LYS A 8 10.84 8.96 5.36
N LYS A 9 10.13 9.99 4.91
CA LYS A 9 9.83 10.19 3.50
C LYS A 9 10.07 11.64 3.14
N ILE A 10 10.99 11.85 2.22
CA ILE A 10 11.34 13.16 1.67
C ILE A 10 11.01 13.13 0.19
N TYR A 11 10.10 13.99 -0.24
CA TYR A 11 9.83 14.23 -1.66
C TYR A 11 10.70 15.38 -2.14
N LYS A 12 11.53 15.12 -3.15
CA LYS A 12 12.37 16.15 -3.76
C LYS A 12 11.54 16.98 -4.74
N ALA A 13 11.65 18.30 -4.65
CA ALA A 13 11.01 19.23 -5.57
C ALA A 13 11.92 20.42 -5.85
N GLN A 14 11.76 21.07 -6.99
CA GLN A 14 12.57 22.24 -7.38
C GLN A 14 12.42 23.41 -6.40
N SER A 15 11.24 23.55 -5.79
CA SER A 15 10.92 24.57 -4.79
C SER A 15 11.46 24.26 -3.39
N GLY A 16 12.14 23.13 -3.20
CA GLY A 16 12.63 22.64 -1.92
C GLY A 16 12.04 21.28 -1.54
N ASP A 17 12.82 20.52 -0.78
CA ASP A 17 12.43 19.19 -0.30
C ASP A 17 11.29 19.26 0.71
N VAL A 18 10.33 18.34 0.57
CA VAL A 18 9.18 18.21 1.48
C VAL A 18 9.34 16.96 2.33
N VAL A 19 9.48 17.15 3.65
CA VAL A 19 9.51 16.07 4.62
C VAL A 19 8.08 15.65 4.95
N ALA A 20 7.60 14.58 4.31
CA ALA A 20 6.26 14.05 4.50
C ALA A 20 6.15 13.13 5.74
N LEU A 21 7.22 12.38 6.04
CA LEU A 21 7.37 11.63 7.29
C LEU A 21 8.75 11.90 7.88
N ASN A 22 8.82 12.09 9.20
CA ASN A 22 10.04 12.46 9.89
C ASN A 22 10.39 11.49 11.03
N GLY A 23 10.80 10.27 10.69
CA GLY A 23 11.30 9.30 11.66
C GLY A 23 10.17 8.64 12.45
N VAL A 24 9.13 8.17 11.75
CA VAL A 24 7.93 7.58 12.36
C VAL A 24 8.20 6.16 12.83
N ASP A 25 7.85 5.88 14.08
CA ASP A 25 7.86 4.55 14.70
C ASP A 25 6.44 4.17 15.13
N ILE A 26 5.87 3.15 14.49
CA ILE A 26 4.52 2.66 14.79
C ILE A 26 4.49 1.15 14.62
N SER A 27 3.81 0.45 15.53
CA SER A 27 3.48 -0.97 15.38
C SER A 27 1.97 -1.15 15.45
N PHE A 28 1.43 -1.97 14.55
CA PHE A 28 0.01 -2.28 14.46
C PHE A 28 -0.24 -3.67 15.02
N LYS A 29 -1.37 -3.83 15.72
CA LYS A 29 -1.83 -5.15 16.13
C LYS A 29 -2.11 -6.01 14.90
N GLU A 30 -1.89 -7.31 15.03
CA GLU A 30 -2.12 -8.26 13.95
C GLU A 30 -3.57 -8.25 13.45
N ASN A 31 -4.52 -8.11 14.38
CA ASN A 31 -5.94 -8.04 14.07
C ASN A 31 -6.55 -6.79 14.72
N GLY A 32 -7.52 -6.21 14.03
CA GLY A 32 -8.34 -5.12 14.53
C GLY A 32 -8.41 -3.93 13.58
N LEU A 33 -9.13 -2.90 14.03
CA LEU A 33 -9.31 -1.66 13.29
C LEU A 33 -8.47 -0.56 13.95
N THR A 34 -7.59 0.07 13.17
CA THR A 34 -6.77 1.19 13.62
C THR A 34 -7.18 2.45 12.88
N PHE A 35 -7.37 3.54 13.63
CA PHE A 35 -7.66 4.86 13.07
C PHE A 35 -6.43 5.74 13.15
N ILE A 36 -6.05 6.35 12.02
CA ILE A 36 -4.96 7.33 11.94
C ILE A 36 -5.59 8.71 11.70
N LEU A 37 -5.52 9.57 12.71
CA LEU A 37 -6.12 10.91 12.69
C LEU A 37 -5.05 12.00 12.59
N GLY A 38 -5.39 13.12 11.96
CA GLY A 38 -4.48 14.26 11.83
C GLY A 38 -4.93 15.27 10.78
N LYS A 39 -4.41 16.49 10.86
CA LYS A 39 -4.73 17.59 9.92
C LYS A 39 -4.36 17.21 8.47
N SER A 40 -4.98 17.87 7.48
CA SER A 40 -4.54 17.73 6.08
C SER A 40 -3.05 18.06 5.95
N GLY A 41 -2.32 17.32 5.10
CA GLY A 41 -0.88 17.47 4.92
C GLY A 41 0.01 16.83 6.01
N SER A 42 -0.56 16.22 7.06
CA SER A 42 0.24 15.62 8.15
C SER A 42 0.94 14.29 7.81
N GLY A 43 1.03 13.90 6.52
CA GLY A 43 1.70 12.67 6.09
C GLY A 43 0.87 11.37 6.19
N LYS A 44 -0.42 11.42 6.53
CA LYS A 44 -1.27 10.22 6.66
C LYS A 44 -1.32 9.36 5.39
N THR A 45 -1.62 9.99 4.26
CA THR A 45 -1.67 9.29 2.97
C THR A 45 -0.29 8.73 2.59
N THR A 46 0.78 9.47 2.87
CA THR A 46 2.16 8.98 2.67
C THR A 46 2.45 7.75 3.51
N LEU A 47 2.06 7.75 4.80
CA LEU A 47 2.20 6.59 5.67
C LEU A 47 1.41 5.38 5.14
N LEU A 48 0.15 5.58 4.73
CA LEU A 48 -0.68 4.50 4.17
C LEU A 48 -0.11 3.95 2.87
N ASN A 49 0.41 4.80 1.98
CA ASN A 49 1.06 4.38 0.73
C ASN A 49 2.32 3.54 1.01
N ILE A 50 3.11 3.93 2.01
CA ILE A 50 4.32 3.19 2.41
C ILE A 50 3.95 1.84 3.03
N LEU A 51 2.98 1.80 3.95
CA LEU A 51 2.52 0.55 4.56
C LEU A 51 1.93 -0.43 3.54
N SER A 52 1.34 0.09 2.47
CA SER A 52 0.72 -0.70 1.41
C SER A 52 1.65 -1.05 0.25
N GLY A 53 2.93 -0.64 0.30
CA GLY A 53 3.91 -0.96 -0.75
C GLY A 53 3.70 -0.19 -2.06
N LEU A 54 2.90 0.88 -2.07
CA LEU A 54 2.76 1.81 -3.20
C LEU A 54 3.88 2.85 -3.25
N ASP A 55 4.53 3.11 -2.13
CA ASP A 55 5.66 4.03 -2.02
C ASP A 55 6.70 3.44 -1.06
N GLN A 56 7.94 3.90 -1.16
CA GLN A 56 9.05 3.46 -0.31
C GLN A 56 9.49 4.58 0.63
N PRO A 57 9.87 4.28 1.88
CA PRO A 57 10.50 5.28 2.73
C PRO A 57 11.86 5.69 2.13
N THR A 58 12.24 6.95 2.35
CA THR A 58 13.58 7.44 2.01
C THR A 58 14.64 6.89 2.96
N GLU A 59 14.29 6.75 4.24
CA GLU A 59 15.11 6.13 5.29
C GLU A 59 14.22 5.33 6.24
N GLY A 60 14.82 4.39 6.98
CA GLY A 60 14.10 3.49 7.88
C GLY A 60 13.57 2.26 7.15
N GLY A 61 12.56 1.61 7.73
CA GLY A 61 12.02 0.37 7.18
C GLY A 61 10.54 0.13 7.51
N VAL A 62 9.92 -0.70 6.70
CA VAL A 62 8.56 -1.21 6.90
C VAL A 62 8.67 -2.71 7.07
N PHE A 63 8.00 -3.26 8.06
CA PHE A 63 8.07 -4.67 8.40
C PHE A 63 6.70 -5.29 8.39
N PHE A 64 6.55 -6.40 7.68
CA PHE A 64 5.34 -7.22 7.66
C PHE A 64 5.70 -8.65 8.07
N LEU A 65 5.04 -9.15 9.10
CA LEU A 65 5.30 -10.47 9.70
C LEU A 65 6.79 -10.70 10.06
N GLY A 66 7.50 -9.63 10.41
CA GLY A 66 8.92 -9.67 10.79
C GLY A 66 9.89 -9.49 9.63
N GLU A 67 9.42 -9.51 8.38
CA GLU A 67 10.24 -9.29 7.19
C GLU A 67 10.27 -7.81 6.79
N ASP A 68 11.45 -7.31 6.43
CA ASP A 68 11.65 -5.93 5.98
C ASP A 68 11.23 -5.76 4.52
N ILE A 69 9.96 -5.40 4.32
CA ILE A 69 9.38 -5.27 2.98
C ILE A 69 9.98 -4.09 2.20
N SER A 70 10.64 -3.14 2.87
CA SER A 70 11.30 -2.01 2.18
C SER A 70 12.48 -2.44 1.30
N LYS A 71 12.98 -3.66 1.51
CA LYS A 71 14.08 -4.27 0.75
C LYS A 71 13.63 -5.29 -0.29
N PHE A 72 12.32 -5.50 -0.42
CA PHE A 72 11.78 -6.40 -1.42
C PHE A 72 12.21 -5.97 -2.82
N SER A 73 12.54 -6.96 -3.64
CA SER A 73 12.58 -6.81 -5.08
C SER A 73 11.20 -6.43 -5.62
N GLU A 74 11.15 -5.98 -6.87
CA GLU A 74 9.89 -5.59 -7.52
C GLU A 74 8.87 -6.75 -7.52
N ALA A 75 9.32 -7.97 -7.83
CA ALA A 75 8.46 -9.15 -7.83
C ALA A 75 7.95 -9.54 -6.43
N GLU A 76 8.77 -9.40 -5.39
CA GLU A 76 8.34 -9.62 -4.00
C GLU A 76 7.34 -8.55 -3.56
N MET A 77 7.55 -7.30 -3.97
CA MET A 77 6.63 -6.21 -3.67
C MET A 77 5.31 -6.34 -4.44
N ASP A 78 5.32 -6.84 -5.68
CA ASP A 78 4.10 -7.20 -6.42
C ASP A 78 3.29 -8.24 -5.66
N LYS A 79 3.95 -9.28 -5.15
CA LYS A 79 3.28 -10.32 -4.35
C LYS A 79 2.68 -9.72 -3.08
N TYR A 80 3.42 -8.87 -2.37
CA TYR A 80 2.92 -8.18 -1.19
C TYR A 80 1.67 -7.34 -1.50
N ARG A 81 1.72 -6.52 -2.56
CA ARG A 81 0.60 -5.69 -2.99
C ARG A 81 -0.64 -6.51 -3.37
N ASN A 82 -0.44 -7.63 -4.05
CA ASN A 82 -1.53 -8.42 -4.62
C ASN A 82 -2.18 -9.37 -3.62
N ILE A 83 -1.45 -9.82 -2.60
CA ILE A 83 -1.90 -10.88 -1.69
C ILE A 83 -2.12 -10.37 -0.26
N GLU A 84 -1.22 -9.51 0.24
CA GLU A 84 -1.18 -9.14 1.65
C GLU A 84 -1.87 -7.81 1.94
N THR A 85 -2.04 -6.96 0.93
CA THR A 85 -2.61 -5.62 1.10
C THR A 85 -3.80 -5.35 0.18
N GLY A 86 -4.78 -4.60 0.67
CA GLY A 86 -5.86 -4.01 -0.12
C GLY A 86 -6.00 -2.54 0.20
N ILE A 87 -6.23 -1.71 -0.82
CA ILE A 87 -6.27 -0.25 -0.67
C ILE A 87 -7.54 0.29 -1.29
N VAL A 88 -8.19 1.19 -0.55
CA VAL A 88 -9.25 2.06 -1.08
C VAL A 88 -8.77 3.50 -0.95
N PHE A 89 -8.75 4.20 -2.07
CA PHE A 89 -8.25 5.57 -2.17
C PHE A 89 -9.35 6.59 -1.83
N GLN A 90 -8.94 7.83 -1.52
CA GLN A 90 -9.88 8.92 -1.27
C GLN A 90 -10.68 9.30 -2.53
N ASN A 91 -10.03 9.27 -3.69
CA ASN A 91 -10.67 9.34 -4.99
C ASN A 91 -10.87 7.92 -5.50
N TYR A 92 -12.06 7.61 -6.02
CA TYR A 92 -12.36 6.28 -6.53
C TYR A 92 -11.53 6.02 -7.79
N ASN A 93 -10.39 5.35 -7.65
CA ASN A 93 -9.49 4.95 -8.74
C ASN A 93 -10.09 3.77 -9.55
N LEU A 94 -11.33 3.93 -10.00
CA LEU A 94 -12.04 2.95 -10.83
C LEU A 94 -11.74 3.20 -12.31
N ILE A 95 -11.76 2.13 -13.09
CA ILE A 95 -11.72 2.21 -14.54
C ILE A 95 -13.13 2.58 -15.02
N GLU A 96 -13.32 3.82 -15.45
CA GLU A 96 -14.65 4.39 -15.75
C GLU A 96 -15.39 3.69 -16.90
N SER A 97 -14.65 3.10 -17.84
CA SER A 97 -15.21 2.36 -18.96
C SER A 97 -15.72 0.95 -18.61
N MET A 98 -15.49 0.50 -17.37
CA MET A 98 -15.81 -0.85 -16.91
C MET A 98 -17.01 -0.85 -15.96
N THR A 99 -17.74 -1.97 -15.92
CA THR A 99 -18.76 -2.16 -14.90
C THR A 99 -18.12 -2.35 -13.52
N VAL A 100 -18.93 -2.26 -12.46
CA VAL A 100 -18.47 -2.59 -11.10
C VAL A 100 -17.96 -4.04 -11.05
N TYR A 101 -18.63 -4.97 -11.74
CA TYR A 101 -18.21 -6.36 -11.80
C TYR A 101 -16.82 -6.50 -12.44
N ASP A 102 -16.59 -5.83 -13.56
CA ASP A 102 -15.32 -5.92 -14.29
C ASP A 102 -14.16 -5.30 -13.50
N ASN A 103 -14.38 -4.16 -12.82
CA ASN A 103 -13.38 -3.57 -11.93
C ASN A 103 -12.96 -4.54 -10.80
N ILE A 104 -13.92 -5.26 -10.21
CA ILE A 104 -13.64 -6.28 -9.18
C ILE A 104 -12.93 -7.49 -9.79
N ALA A 105 -13.37 -7.93 -10.97
CA ALA A 105 -12.79 -9.07 -11.67
C ALA A 105 -11.30 -8.85 -11.97
N VAL A 106 -10.93 -7.67 -12.48
CA VAL A 106 -9.52 -7.31 -12.75
C VAL A 106 -8.65 -7.44 -11.51
N ALA A 107 -9.10 -6.95 -10.35
CA ALA A 107 -8.35 -7.09 -9.10
C ALA A 107 -8.15 -8.57 -8.69
N LEU A 108 -9.19 -9.40 -8.88
CA LEU A 108 -9.13 -10.84 -8.60
C LEU A 108 -8.20 -11.59 -9.56
N GLU A 109 -8.12 -11.19 -10.83
CA GLU A 109 -7.18 -11.76 -11.81
C GLU A 109 -5.73 -11.50 -11.42
N ILE A 110 -5.44 -10.25 -11.01
CA ILE A 110 -4.12 -9.84 -10.57
C ILE A 110 -3.69 -10.63 -9.32
N GLN A 111 -4.59 -10.82 -8.35
CA GLN A 111 -4.31 -11.60 -7.15
C GLN A 111 -4.01 -13.08 -7.44
N LYS A 112 -4.70 -13.69 -8.42
CA LYS A 112 -4.57 -15.11 -8.73
C LYS A 112 -3.36 -15.46 -9.59
N GLY A 113 -2.70 -14.46 -10.20
CA GLY A 113 -1.50 -14.61 -11.03
C GLY A 113 -1.74 -15.48 -12.26
N ASN A 114 -1.96 -14.88 -13.44
CA ASN A 114 -2.04 -15.55 -14.75
C ASN A 114 -2.84 -16.87 -14.82
N ASN A 115 -3.82 -17.09 -13.95
CA ASN A 115 -4.69 -18.27 -14.01
C ASN A 115 -6.08 -17.85 -14.47
N LYS A 116 -6.26 -17.85 -15.80
CA LYS A 116 -7.45 -17.38 -16.54
C LYS A 116 -8.75 -18.13 -16.20
N ASP A 117 -8.68 -19.25 -15.48
CA ASP A 117 -9.82 -20.14 -15.25
C ASP A 117 -10.74 -19.72 -14.09
N ALA A 118 -10.51 -18.55 -13.48
CA ALA A 118 -11.06 -18.24 -12.16
C ALA A 118 -12.28 -17.32 -12.16
N ILE A 119 -12.70 -16.79 -13.32
CA ILE A 119 -13.89 -15.94 -13.49
C ILE A 119 -15.00 -16.65 -14.28
N ASP A 120 -14.68 -17.74 -14.98
CA ASP A 120 -15.64 -18.51 -15.80
C ASP A 120 -16.51 -19.52 -15.02
N LYS A 121 -16.56 -19.44 -13.69
CA LYS A 121 -17.61 -20.13 -12.92
C LYS A 121 -18.77 -19.20 -12.62
N LYS A 122 -19.44 -18.75 -13.68
CA LYS A 122 -20.84 -18.33 -13.64
C LYS A 122 -21.58 -19.01 -14.79
N ASN A 123 -22.34 -20.05 -14.39
CA ASN A 123 -23.50 -20.68 -15.02
C ASN A 123 -23.88 -20.24 -16.43
#